data_AF-A0A528VPD3-F1
#
_entry.id   AF-A0A528VPD3-F1
#
_cell.length_a   1.000
_cell.length_b   1.000
_cell.length_c   1.000
_cell.angle_alpha   90.00
_cell.angle_beta   90.00
_cell.angle_gamma   90.00
#
_symmetry.space_group_name_H-M   'P 1'
#
loop_
_entity.id
_entity.type
_entity.pdbx_description
1 polymer ?
#
loop_
_entity_poly.entity_id
_entity_poly.type
_entity_poly.pdbx_seq_one_letter_code
_entity_poly.pdbx_strand_id
1 'polypeptide(L)'
;MKRPAIYSRPAKPMRIAVKRRDDFDKLEPVTIADPVIVDKFTECHVTPDDVAARMVRYLGPQGDYLTLEPSAGTGQLSKALRASGHSQFELTQVERHIKLAGGLYGFGPVINRCFLEWAGEVAGRVEYPRIIMNPPFSDVRKHIAAALSLLGRGGHEAPAVLVALVPITFNHPDAETLEILPPDTFATAKVHTKIIRVRKP
;
A
#
# COMPACT_ATOMS: atom_id res chain seq x y z
N MET A 1 -44.83 -25.72 50.30
CA MET A 1 -44.07 -25.82 49.03
C MET A 1 -42.78 -25.02 49.14
N LYS A 2 -41.61 -25.67 49.12
CA LYS A 2 -40.27 -25.04 49.12
C LYS A 2 -39.78 -24.94 47.68
N ARG A 3 -39.46 -23.74 47.19
CA ARG A 3 -38.81 -23.55 45.87
C ARG A 3 -37.32 -23.96 45.98
N PRO A 4 -36.77 -24.70 45.02
CA PRO A 4 -35.33 -24.98 45.00
C PRO A 4 -34.56 -23.71 44.61
N ALA A 5 -33.58 -23.33 45.42
CA ALA A 5 -32.68 -22.22 45.13
C ALA A 5 -31.64 -22.66 44.08
N ILE A 6 -32.01 -22.58 42.80
CA ILE A 6 -31.19 -23.07 41.68
C ILE A 6 -29.99 -22.15 41.39
N TYR A 7 -29.94 -20.94 41.96
CA TYR A 7 -28.79 -20.05 41.82
C TYR A 7 -28.43 -19.39 43.15
N SER A 8 -27.44 -19.94 43.85
CA SER A 8 -26.73 -19.20 44.91
C SER A 8 -25.37 -18.77 44.37
N ARG A 9 -25.08 -17.47 44.48
CA ARG A 9 -23.78 -16.91 44.07
C ARG A 9 -22.69 -17.55 44.94
N PRO A 10 -21.66 -18.18 44.35
CA PRO A 10 -20.52 -18.68 45.12
C PRO A 10 -19.92 -17.54 45.95
N ALA A 11 -19.41 -17.84 47.14
CA ALA A 11 -18.80 -16.87 48.06
C ALA A 11 -17.48 -16.31 47.50
N LYS A 12 -17.58 -15.53 46.42
CA LYS A 12 -16.47 -14.85 45.74
C LYS A 12 -16.47 -13.38 46.17
N PRO A 13 -15.33 -12.83 46.60
CA PRO A 13 -15.24 -11.44 47.04
C PRO A 13 -15.76 -10.50 45.94
N MET A 14 -16.53 -9.49 46.34
CA MET A 14 -17.16 -8.55 45.40
C MET A 14 -16.16 -7.57 44.76
N ARG A 15 -14.98 -7.43 45.36
CA ARG A 15 -13.91 -6.54 44.90
C ARG A 15 -12.58 -7.25 45.01
N ILE A 16 -11.75 -7.10 43.99
CA ILE A 16 -10.37 -7.59 43.96
C ILE A 16 -9.48 -6.34 43.88
N ALA A 17 -8.45 -6.27 44.71
CA ALA A 17 -7.47 -5.20 44.60
C ALA A 17 -6.70 -5.36 43.27
N VAL A 18 -6.73 -4.32 42.44
CA VAL A 18 -5.97 -4.30 41.19
C VAL A 18 -4.48 -4.23 41.56
N LYS A 19 -3.74 -5.31 41.35
CA LYS A 19 -2.27 -5.24 41.34
C LYS A 19 -1.87 -4.46 40.10
N ARG A 20 -1.44 -3.21 40.27
CA ARG A 20 -0.76 -2.46 39.21
C ARG A 20 0.53 -3.22 38.90
N ARG A 21 0.73 -3.58 37.63
CA ARG A 21 2.04 -4.03 37.15
C ARG A 21 2.86 -2.75 36.98
N ASP A 22 3.84 -2.56 37.86
CA ASP A 22 4.75 -1.41 37.79
C ASP A 22 5.94 -1.65 36.84
N ASP A 23 6.12 -2.88 36.35
CA ASP A 23 7.11 -3.18 35.32
C ASP A 23 6.42 -3.60 34.01
N PHE A 24 6.37 -2.67 33.07
CA PHE A 24 6.57 -3.05 31.69
C PHE A 24 8.07 -3.25 31.56
N ASP A 25 8.54 -4.50 31.64
CA ASP A 25 9.89 -4.82 31.17
C ASP A 25 10.07 -4.13 29.82
N LYS A 26 11.18 -3.39 29.65
CA LYS A 26 11.53 -2.79 28.37
C LYS A 26 11.43 -3.90 27.33
N LEU A 27 10.43 -3.82 26.46
CA LEU A 27 10.35 -4.68 25.30
C LEU A 27 11.65 -4.43 24.54
N GLU A 28 12.54 -5.43 24.57
CA GLU A 28 13.69 -5.48 23.68
C GLU A 28 13.15 -5.17 22.28
N PRO A 29 13.69 -4.17 21.57
CA PRO A 29 13.22 -3.86 20.23
C PRO A 29 13.34 -5.16 19.44
N VAL A 30 12.19 -5.71 19.05
CA VAL A 30 12.16 -6.83 18.14
C VAL A 30 12.80 -6.32 16.86
N THR A 31 14.06 -6.67 16.64
CA THR A 31 14.66 -6.60 15.32
C THR A 31 13.83 -7.52 14.46
N ILE A 32 12.88 -6.95 13.73
CA ILE A 32 12.14 -7.68 12.70
C ILE A 32 13.18 -8.02 11.65
N ALA A 33 13.71 -9.23 11.77
CA ALA A 33 14.61 -9.83 10.83
C ALA A 33 13.86 -10.14 9.54
N ASP A 34 14.59 -9.89 8.46
CA ASP A 34 14.39 -10.25 7.06
C ASP A 34 13.28 -9.53 6.28
N PRO A 35 13.60 -9.00 5.08
CA PRO A 35 12.59 -8.51 4.16
C PRO A 35 11.66 -9.67 3.84
N VAL A 36 10.37 -9.48 4.11
CA VAL A 36 9.33 -10.48 3.87
C VAL A 36 9.41 -10.94 2.42
N ILE A 37 9.95 -12.14 2.28
CA ILE A 37 10.18 -12.85 1.03
C ILE A 37 8.83 -13.02 0.35
N VAL A 38 8.78 -12.58 -0.91
CA VAL A 38 7.79 -12.85 -1.96
C VAL A 38 6.68 -13.80 -1.51
N ASP A 39 5.49 -13.27 -1.25
CA ASP A 39 4.33 -14.13 -1.18
C ASP A 39 4.04 -14.62 -2.60
N LYS A 40 4.33 -15.90 -2.84
CA LYS A 40 4.05 -16.63 -4.08
C LYS A 40 2.57 -16.50 -4.50
N PHE A 41 1.68 -16.13 -3.57
CA PHE A 41 0.26 -15.86 -3.85
C PHE A 41 -0.06 -14.42 -4.27
N THR A 42 0.81 -13.43 -4.04
CA THR A 42 0.49 -12.02 -4.35
C THR A 42 1.04 -11.55 -5.70
N GLU A 43 1.94 -12.32 -6.34
CA GLU A 43 2.60 -11.98 -7.63
C GLU A 43 3.18 -10.55 -7.70
N CYS A 44 3.29 -9.88 -6.54
CA CYS A 44 3.77 -8.52 -6.41
C CYS A 44 5.23 -8.60 -5.98
N HIS A 45 6.13 -8.37 -6.92
CA HIS A 45 7.56 -8.29 -6.63
C HIS A 45 7.81 -7.07 -5.73
N VAL A 46 8.59 -7.21 -4.66
CA VAL A 46 8.94 -6.05 -3.83
C VAL A 46 9.83 -5.11 -4.64
N THR A 47 9.43 -3.85 -4.76
CA THR A 47 10.21 -2.83 -5.46
C THR A 47 11.49 -2.53 -4.67
N PRO A 48 12.70 -2.65 -5.24
CA PRO A 48 13.93 -2.27 -4.53
C PRO A 48 13.92 -0.81 -4.05
N ASP A 49 14.62 -0.51 -2.95
CA ASP A 49 14.63 0.83 -2.33
C ASP A 49 15.06 1.94 -3.31
N ASP A 50 16.10 1.69 -4.12
CA ASP A 50 16.62 2.64 -5.10
C ASP A 50 15.64 2.88 -6.26
N VAL A 51 14.93 1.84 -6.69
CA VAL A 51 13.90 1.90 -7.73
C VAL A 51 12.68 2.64 -7.21
N ALA A 52 12.22 2.33 -5.99
CA ALA A 52 11.10 3.02 -5.36
C ALA A 52 11.39 4.51 -5.21
N ALA A 53 12.59 4.89 -4.80
CA ALA A 53 13.02 6.28 -4.73
C ALA A 53 13.02 6.98 -6.10
N ARG A 54 13.42 6.28 -7.18
CA ARG A 54 13.31 6.80 -8.55
C ARG A 54 11.86 7.01 -8.98
N MET A 55 11.00 6.03 -8.74
CA MET A 55 9.57 6.12 -9.05
C MET A 55 8.91 7.32 -8.37
N VAL A 56 9.24 7.58 -7.09
CA VAL A 56 8.76 8.77 -6.37
C VAL A 56 9.26 10.05 -7.02
N ARG A 57 10.56 10.14 -7.39
CA ARG A 57 11.08 11.31 -8.12
C ARG A 57 10.36 11.55 -9.45
N TYR A 58 9.92 10.50 -10.13
CA TYR A 58 9.22 10.61 -11.39
C TYR A 58 7.77 11.11 -11.28
N LEU A 59 7.17 11.06 -10.08
CA LEU A 59 5.88 11.72 -9.81
C LEU A 59 5.99 13.25 -9.91
N GLY A 60 7.19 13.80 -9.74
CA GLY A 60 7.46 15.24 -9.72
C GLY A 60 7.75 15.75 -8.31
N PRO A 61 7.72 17.08 -8.10
CA PRO A 61 8.06 17.69 -6.81
C PRO A 61 7.07 17.28 -5.71
N GLN A 62 7.52 17.26 -4.46
CA GLN A 62 6.61 17.13 -3.32
C GLN A 62 5.59 18.29 -3.35
N GLY A 63 4.35 18.01 -2.96
CA GLY A 63 3.29 19.00 -2.76
C GLY A 63 2.04 18.31 -2.22
N ASP A 64 0.98 19.08 -2.05
CA ASP A 64 -0.23 18.66 -1.33
C ASP A 64 -1.16 17.83 -2.24
N TYR A 65 -0.65 16.71 -2.77
CA TYR A 65 -1.34 15.88 -3.75
C TYR A 65 -1.73 14.54 -3.15
N LEU A 66 -3.03 14.22 -3.18
CA LEU A 66 -3.51 12.90 -2.81
C LEU A 66 -2.91 11.83 -3.75
N THR A 67 -2.16 10.91 -3.16
CA THR A 67 -1.38 9.88 -3.83
C THR A 67 -1.99 8.51 -3.54
N LEU A 68 -2.29 7.75 -4.58
CA LEU A 68 -2.77 6.37 -4.48
C LEU A 68 -1.61 5.40 -4.68
N GLU A 69 -1.52 4.42 -3.80
CA GLU A 69 -0.70 3.22 -3.96
C GLU A 69 -1.60 1.97 -4.04
N PRO A 70 -1.97 1.56 -5.27
CA PRO A 70 -2.65 0.29 -5.51
C PRO A 70 -1.72 -0.89 -5.23
N SER A 71 -2.29 -1.98 -4.70
CA SER A 71 -1.55 -3.22 -4.43
C SER A 71 -0.29 -2.97 -3.59
N ALA A 72 -0.45 -2.26 -2.48
CA ALA A 72 0.67 -1.72 -1.69
C ALA A 72 1.61 -2.80 -1.13
N GLY A 73 1.17 -4.05 -0.99
CA GLY A 73 2.00 -5.15 -0.53
C GLY A 73 2.59 -4.86 0.85
N THR A 74 3.92 -4.89 0.97
CA THR A 74 4.64 -4.53 2.21
C THR A 74 4.81 -3.02 2.43
N GLY A 75 4.30 -2.18 1.51
CA GLY A 75 4.33 -0.72 1.63
C GLY A 75 5.64 -0.09 1.20
N GLN A 76 6.34 -0.70 0.25
CA GLN A 76 7.67 -0.24 -0.13
C GLN A 76 7.65 1.09 -0.91
N LEU A 77 6.65 1.32 -1.76
CA LEU A 77 6.47 2.64 -2.37
C LEU A 77 5.95 3.64 -1.33
N SER A 78 5.14 3.19 -0.36
CA SER A 78 4.67 4.00 0.77
C SER A 78 5.85 4.51 1.60
N LYS A 79 6.78 3.63 1.94
CA LYS A 79 8.02 3.96 2.66
C LYS A 79 8.84 4.97 1.87
N ALA A 80 8.99 4.79 0.56
CA ALA A 80 9.73 5.72 -0.28
C ALA A 80 9.06 7.11 -0.34
N LEU A 81 7.74 7.18 -0.45
CA LEU A 81 6.97 8.44 -0.38
C LEU A 81 7.22 9.15 0.95
N ARG A 82 7.11 8.43 2.07
CA ARG A 82 7.34 9.00 3.41
C ARG A 82 8.79 9.48 3.59
N ALA A 83 9.76 8.72 3.11
CA ALA A 83 11.18 9.12 3.14
C ALA A 83 11.48 10.36 2.29
N SER A 84 10.68 10.61 1.23
CA SER A 84 10.78 11.80 0.39
C SER A 84 10.04 13.04 0.92
N GLY A 85 9.37 12.93 2.08
CA GLY A 85 8.68 14.05 2.73
C GLY A 85 7.17 14.13 2.47
N HIS A 86 6.60 13.25 1.64
CA HIS A 86 5.14 13.23 1.40
C HIS A 86 4.37 12.94 2.69
N SER A 87 3.22 13.60 2.88
CA SER A 87 2.39 13.43 4.07
C SER A 87 1.69 12.07 4.12
N GLN A 88 1.55 11.49 5.31
CA GLN A 88 0.74 10.26 5.53
C GLN A 88 -0.75 10.50 5.28
N PHE A 89 -1.18 11.76 5.39
CA PHE A 89 -2.58 12.16 5.17
C PHE A 89 -2.90 12.38 3.69
N GLU A 90 -1.88 12.31 2.83
CA GLU A 90 -1.97 12.46 1.37
C GLU A 90 -1.69 11.12 0.67
N LEU A 91 -1.73 10.01 1.40
CA LEU A 91 -1.47 8.68 0.88
C LEU A 91 -2.68 7.79 1.14
N THR A 92 -3.24 7.21 0.08
CA THR A 92 -4.22 6.12 0.18
C THR A 92 -3.58 4.85 -0.33
N GLN A 93 -3.63 3.79 0.47
CA GLN A 93 -3.10 2.48 0.12
C GLN A 93 -4.24 1.48 -0.05
N VAL A 94 -4.16 0.61 -1.05
CA VAL A 94 -5.13 -0.47 -1.26
C VAL A 94 -4.40 -1.80 -1.25
N GLU A 95 -4.77 -2.68 -0.31
CA GLU A 95 -4.13 -3.99 -0.16
C GLU A 95 -5.18 -5.04 0.21
N ARG A 96 -5.27 -6.14 -0.55
CA ARG A 96 -6.27 -7.18 -0.32
C ARG A 96 -5.94 -8.08 0.88
N HIS A 97 -4.66 -8.31 1.14
CA HIS A 97 -4.22 -9.28 2.14
C HIS A 97 -4.18 -8.65 3.53
N ILE A 98 -5.01 -9.15 4.43
CA ILE A 98 -5.22 -8.58 5.76
C ILE A 98 -3.92 -8.41 6.58
N LYS A 99 -2.98 -9.36 6.49
CA LYS A 99 -1.71 -9.25 7.22
C LYS A 99 -0.81 -8.15 6.66
N LEU A 100 -0.82 -7.97 5.34
CA LEU A 100 -0.02 -6.93 4.69
C LEU A 100 -0.64 -5.56 4.98
N ALA A 101 -1.96 -5.43 4.81
CA ALA A 101 -2.72 -4.24 5.16
C ALA A 101 -2.48 -3.78 6.60
N GLY A 102 -2.39 -4.72 7.56
CA GLY A 102 -2.06 -4.43 8.96
C GLY A 102 -0.71 -3.72 9.17
N GLY A 103 0.28 -3.95 8.31
CA GLY A 103 1.58 -3.29 8.35
C GLY A 103 1.59 -1.89 7.72
N LEU A 104 0.54 -1.51 6.99
CA LEU A 104 0.50 -0.28 6.20
C LEU A 104 0.00 0.94 6.97
N TYR A 105 -0.72 0.75 8.10
CA TYR A 105 -1.32 1.83 8.87
C TYR A 105 -0.32 2.89 9.38
N GLY A 106 0.98 2.56 9.46
CA GLY A 106 2.04 3.52 9.80
C GLY A 106 2.40 4.50 8.68
N PHE A 107 1.95 4.24 7.44
CA PHE A 107 2.24 5.08 6.28
C PHE A 107 1.09 5.98 5.87
N GLY A 108 -0.16 5.55 6.07
CA GLY A 108 -1.37 6.30 5.73
C GLY A 108 -2.64 5.45 5.84
N PRO A 109 -3.80 6.02 5.46
CA PRO A 109 -5.06 5.28 5.31
C PRO A 109 -4.94 4.04 4.41
N VAL A 110 -5.45 2.90 4.92
CA VAL A 110 -5.41 1.60 4.24
C VAL A 110 -6.82 1.11 3.95
N ILE A 111 -7.08 0.78 2.69
CA ILE A 111 -8.31 0.15 2.23
C ILE A 111 -8.02 -1.34 2.04
N ASN A 112 -8.48 -2.16 2.99
CA ASN A 112 -8.24 -3.61 2.93
C ASN A 112 -9.23 -4.33 1.98
N ARG A 113 -9.06 -4.16 0.66
CA ARG A 113 -9.92 -4.76 -0.38
C ARG A 113 -9.13 -5.09 -1.65
N CYS A 114 -9.73 -5.86 -2.56
CA CYS A 114 -9.20 -6.02 -3.92
C CYS A 114 -9.23 -4.67 -4.66
N PHE A 115 -8.09 -4.26 -5.24
CA PHE A 115 -7.98 -2.97 -5.93
C PHE A 115 -8.95 -2.86 -7.11
N LEU A 116 -9.08 -3.90 -7.95
CA LEU A 116 -9.94 -3.84 -9.13
C LEU A 116 -11.42 -3.69 -8.76
N GLU A 117 -11.89 -4.42 -7.73
CA GLU A 117 -13.25 -4.31 -7.22
C GLU A 117 -13.51 -2.93 -6.62
N TRP A 118 -12.61 -2.49 -5.73
CA TRP A 118 -12.73 -1.18 -5.08
C TRP A 118 -12.70 -0.04 -6.10
N ALA A 119 -11.77 -0.06 -7.07
CA ALA A 119 -11.68 0.93 -8.13
C ALA A 119 -12.97 1.01 -8.96
N GLY A 120 -13.59 -0.14 -9.26
CA GLY A 120 -14.88 -0.19 -9.97
C GLY A 120 -16.03 0.46 -9.19
N GLU A 121 -16.04 0.36 -7.86
CA GLU A 121 -17.08 0.96 -7.01
C GLU A 121 -16.94 2.49 -6.86
N VAL A 122 -15.70 3.00 -6.89
CA VAL A 122 -15.40 4.42 -6.64
C VAL A 122 -15.11 5.22 -7.91
N ALA A 123 -15.01 4.57 -9.07
CA ALA A 123 -14.79 5.23 -10.35
C ALA A 123 -15.82 6.34 -10.60
N GLY A 124 -15.33 7.52 -11.00
CA GLY A 124 -16.14 8.72 -11.22
C GLY A 124 -16.62 9.43 -9.94
N ARG A 125 -16.29 8.91 -8.75
CA ARG A 125 -16.60 9.54 -7.45
C ARG A 125 -15.36 10.08 -6.75
N VAL A 126 -14.20 9.48 -7.02
CA VAL A 126 -12.90 9.88 -6.46
C VAL A 126 -11.89 10.05 -7.57
N GLU A 127 -10.96 10.97 -7.37
CA GLU A 127 -9.84 11.21 -8.26
C GLU A 127 -8.55 11.34 -7.46
N TYR A 128 -7.46 10.85 -8.04
CA TYR A 128 -6.13 10.93 -7.48
C TYR A 128 -5.21 11.70 -8.43
N PRO A 129 -4.68 12.86 -8.01
CA PRO A 129 -3.66 13.61 -8.76
C PRO A 129 -2.39 12.82 -8.97
N ARG A 130 -2.08 11.86 -8.07
CA ARG A 130 -0.89 11.02 -8.16
C ARG A 130 -1.25 9.57 -7.94
N ILE A 131 -0.71 8.70 -8.79
CA ILE A 131 -0.78 7.25 -8.61
C ILE A 131 0.62 6.68 -8.79
N ILE A 132 1.07 5.89 -7.82
CA ILE A 132 2.35 5.17 -7.89
C ILE A 132 2.09 3.69 -7.64
N MET A 133 2.58 2.81 -8.52
CA MET A 133 2.20 1.40 -8.44
C MET A 133 3.25 0.43 -8.98
N ASN A 134 3.31 -0.74 -8.34
CA ASN A 134 3.92 -1.94 -8.88
C ASN A 134 2.84 -3.03 -8.93
N PRO A 135 2.01 -3.08 -10.00
CA PRO A 135 0.90 -4.00 -10.09
C PRO A 135 1.35 -5.46 -10.20
N PRO A 136 0.47 -6.43 -9.86
CA PRO A 136 0.68 -7.82 -10.25
C PRO A 136 0.79 -7.92 -11.79
N PHE A 137 1.84 -8.59 -12.26
CA PHE A 137 2.18 -8.58 -13.69
C PHE A 137 1.22 -9.37 -14.57
N SER A 138 0.58 -10.42 -14.03
CA SER A 138 -0.44 -11.22 -14.73
C SER A 138 -1.63 -10.39 -15.19
N ASP A 139 -2.08 -9.45 -14.36
CA ASP A 139 -3.23 -8.58 -14.58
C ASP A 139 -2.86 -7.10 -14.78
N VAL A 140 -1.60 -6.81 -15.15
CA VAL A 140 -1.06 -5.45 -15.31
C VAL A 140 -1.96 -4.53 -16.14
N ARG A 141 -2.56 -5.04 -17.22
CA ARG A 141 -3.45 -4.27 -18.10
C ARG A 141 -4.72 -3.81 -17.37
N LYS A 142 -5.33 -4.68 -16.57
CA LYS A 142 -6.54 -4.38 -15.80
C LYS A 142 -6.22 -3.38 -14.70
N HIS A 143 -5.09 -3.57 -14.01
CA HIS A 143 -4.65 -2.67 -12.94
C HIS A 143 -4.32 -1.27 -13.47
N ILE A 144 -3.60 -1.16 -14.58
CA ILE A 144 -3.30 0.15 -15.18
C ILE A 144 -4.59 0.82 -15.68
N ALA A 145 -5.50 0.09 -16.33
CA ALA A 145 -6.79 0.66 -16.76
C ALA A 145 -7.63 1.18 -15.59
N ALA A 146 -7.70 0.43 -14.49
CA ALA A 146 -8.39 0.84 -13.28
C ALA A 146 -7.70 2.03 -12.58
N ALA A 147 -6.37 2.08 -12.58
CA ALA A 147 -5.65 3.24 -12.07
C ALA A 147 -5.91 4.49 -12.91
N LEU A 148 -5.93 4.36 -14.24
CA LEU A 148 -6.22 5.47 -15.16
C LEU A 148 -7.66 6.00 -15.00
N SER A 149 -8.63 5.16 -14.65
CA SER A 149 -10.01 5.63 -14.38
C SER A 149 -10.13 6.45 -13.09
N LEU A 150 -9.19 6.29 -12.17
CA LEU A 150 -9.09 7.07 -10.93
C LEU A 150 -8.12 8.26 -11.07
N LEU A 151 -7.37 8.36 -12.17
CA LEU A 151 -6.41 9.44 -12.41
C LEU A 151 -7.16 10.70 -12.84
N GLY A 152 -7.02 11.75 -12.04
CA GLY A 152 -7.65 13.05 -12.28
C GLY A 152 -6.96 14.14 -11.48
N ARG A 153 -7.13 15.39 -11.89
CA ARG A 153 -6.36 16.51 -11.31
C ARG A 153 -6.73 16.82 -9.87
N GLY A 154 -7.87 16.36 -9.38
CA GLY A 154 -8.32 16.64 -8.00
C GLY A 154 -8.36 18.14 -7.68
N GLY A 155 -8.63 18.99 -8.68
CA GLY A 155 -8.64 20.45 -8.53
C GLY A 155 -7.28 21.15 -8.65
N HIS A 156 -6.17 20.43 -8.85
CA HIS A 156 -4.84 21.04 -8.98
C HIS A 156 -4.59 21.65 -10.38
N GLU A 157 -3.75 22.68 -10.45
CA GLU A 157 -3.29 23.27 -11.72
C GLU A 157 -2.34 22.36 -12.51
N ALA A 158 -1.55 21.55 -11.78
CA ALA A 158 -0.64 20.60 -12.38
C ALA A 158 -1.38 19.40 -12.99
N PRO A 159 -0.86 18.80 -14.09
CA PRO A 159 -1.37 17.55 -14.63
C PRO A 159 -1.36 16.42 -13.59
N ALA A 160 -2.33 15.52 -13.67
CA ALA A 160 -2.31 14.29 -12.87
C ALA A 160 -1.25 13.34 -13.42
N VAL A 161 -0.53 12.63 -12.54
CA VAL A 161 0.61 11.79 -12.89
C VAL A 161 0.44 10.38 -12.33
N LEU A 162 0.55 9.39 -13.22
CA LEU A 162 0.70 7.99 -12.85
C LEU A 162 2.13 7.54 -13.14
N VAL A 163 2.81 6.92 -12.18
CA VAL A 163 4.10 6.23 -12.36
C VAL A 163 3.93 4.76 -12.02
N ALA A 164 4.32 3.87 -12.92
CA ALA A 164 4.17 2.45 -12.72
C ALA A 164 5.41 1.66 -13.10
N LEU A 165 5.71 0.61 -12.35
CA LEU A 165 6.67 -0.42 -12.70
C LEU A 165 5.94 -1.55 -13.40
N VAL A 166 6.29 -1.84 -14.64
CA VAL A 166 5.56 -2.79 -15.50
C VAL A 166 6.53 -3.74 -16.22
N PRO A 167 6.05 -4.91 -16.71
CA PRO A 167 6.84 -5.75 -17.61
C PRO A 167 7.31 -4.98 -18.84
N ILE A 168 8.49 -5.29 -19.36
CA ILE A 168 9.07 -4.59 -20.53
C ILE A 168 8.15 -4.64 -21.76
N THR A 169 7.36 -5.72 -21.88
CA THR A 169 6.39 -5.96 -22.97
C THR A 169 5.10 -5.17 -22.82
N PHE A 170 4.85 -4.54 -21.67
CA PHE A 170 3.68 -3.69 -21.47
C PHE A 170 3.77 -2.46 -22.36
N ASN A 171 2.68 -2.13 -23.05
CA ASN A 171 2.58 -0.94 -23.89
C ASN A 171 1.22 -0.30 -23.70
N HIS A 172 1.20 1.04 -23.64
CA HIS A 172 0.01 1.87 -23.56
C HIS A 172 0.27 3.16 -24.36
N PRO A 173 -0.67 3.64 -25.20
CA PRO A 173 -0.44 4.77 -26.09
C PRO A 173 -0.04 6.06 -25.35
N ASP A 174 -0.64 6.30 -24.19
CA ASP A 174 -0.38 7.51 -23.39
C ASP A 174 0.80 7.37 -22.42
N ALA A 175 1.51 6.23 -22.44
CA ALA A 175 2.60 5.96 -21.52
C ALA A 175 3.97 6.28 -22.12
N GLU A 176 4.67 7.20 -21.47
CA GLU A 176 6.09 7.47 -21.66
C GLU A 176 6.93 6.41 -20.92
N THR A 177 7.94 5.84 -21.57
CA THR A 177 8.92 5.00 -20.88
C THR A 177 10.02 5.88 -20.30
N LEU A 178 10.20 5.86 -18.99
CA LEU A 178 11.18 6.67 -18.27
C LEU A 178 12.52 5.96 -18.09
N GLU A 179 12.47 4.66 -17.79
CA GLU A 179 13.65 3.86 -17.46
C GLU A 179 13.38 2.39 -17.81
N ILE A 180 14.36 1.71 -18.40
CA ILE A 180 14.36 0.25 -18.55
C ILE A 180 15.28 -0.32 -17.47
N LEU A 181 14.76 -1.23 -16.67
CA LEU A 181 15.48 -1.77 -15.51
C LEU A 181 16.28 -3.02 -15.90
N PRO A 182 17.50 -3.19 -15.36
CA PRO A 182 18.29 -4.40 -15.53
C PRO A 182 17.52 -5.67 -15.08
N PRO A 183 17.78 -6.85 -15.69
CA PRO A 183 17.06 -8.08 -15.38
C PRO A 183 17.33 -8.64 -13.98
N ASP A 184 18.36 -8.16 -13.30
CA ASP A 184 18.78 -8.50 -11.94
C ASP A 184 18.28 -7.49 -10.89
N THR A 185 17.45 -6.52 -11.28
CA THR A 185 16.86 -5.53 -10.37
C THR A 185 16.08 -6.19 -9.23
N PHE A 186 15.37 -7.29 -9.50
CA PHE A 186 14.63 -8.03 -8.48
C PHE A 186 15.45 -9.24 -8.03
N ALA A 187 15.92 -9.20 -6.78
CA ALA A 187 16.81 -10.23 -6.21
C ALA A 187 16.28 -11.67 -6.34
N THR A 188 14.96 -11.84 -6.35
CA THR A 188 14.30 -13.15 -6.33
C THR A 188 13.70 -13.56 -7.68
N ALA A 189 13.75 -12.70 -8.71
CA ALA A 189 13.10 -12.97 -9.98
C ALA A 189 13.81 -12.29 -11.16
N LYS A 190 14.10 -13.06 -12.22
CA LYS A 190 14.61 -12.52 -13.49
C LYS A 190 13.46 -11.97 -14.33
N VAL A 191 13.00 -10.78 -13.97
CA VAL A 191 11.92 -10.08 -14.68
C VAL A 191 12.47 -8.83 -15.37
N HIS A 192 12.24 -8.74 -16.67
CA HIS A 192 12.58 -7.54 -17.44
C HIS A 192 11.45 -6.53 -17.27
N THR A 193 11.76 -5.40 -16.67
CA THR A 193 10.77 -4.39 -16.28
C THR A 193 11.20 -3.02 -16.74
N LYS A 194 10.25 -2.09 -16.76
CA LYS A 194 10.48 -0.69 -17.05
C LYS A 194 9.59 0.17 -16.18
N ILE A 195 10.01 1.40 -15.95
CA ILE A 195 9.19 2.43 -15.32
C ILE A 195 8.54 3.24 -16.44
N ILE A 196 7.21 3.38 -16.34
CA ILE A 196 6.43 4.22 -17.23
C ILE A 196 5.79 5.39 -16.47
N ARG A 197 5.45 6.43 -17.22
CA ARG A 197 4.64 7.55 -16.74
C ARG A 197 3.50 7.85 -17.69
N VAL A 198 2.32 8.11 -17.14
CA VAL A 198 1.18 8.68 -17.85
C VAL A 198 0.86 10.04 -17.23
N ARG A 199 0.59 11.04 -18.08
CA ARG A 199 0.16 12.37 -17.64
C ARG A 199 -1.22 12.66 -18.21
N LYS A 200 -2.14 13.12 -17.36
CA LYS A 200 -3.48 13.54 -17.77
C LYS A 200 -3.62 15.06 -17.50
N PRO A 201 -3.99 15.85 -18.51
CA PRO A 201 -4.09 17.29 -18.39
C PRO A 201 -5.22 17.72 -17.46
#